data_AF-A0A2D7B0G6-F1
#
_entry.id   AF-A0A2D7B0G6-F1
#
_cell.length_a   1.000
_cell.length_b   1.000
_cell.length_c   1.000
_cell.angle_alpha   90.00
_cell.angle_beta   90.00
_cell.angle_gamma   90.00
#
_symmetry.space_group_name_H-M   'P 1'
#
loop_
_entity.id
_entity.type
_entity.pdbx_description
1 polymer ?
#
loop_
_entity_poly.entity_id
_entity_poly.type
_entity_poly.pdbx_seq_one_letter_code
_entity_poly.pdbx_strand_id
1 'polypeptide(L)'
;MLAFLIILAALVAWGGHLAWRWKQARDFAPEVLAVRKASGEIPEDVTEVEFTDLYLRSEGPRAATYFFACAVIVFGLLGPFVAGFNQLWLTFWRLSGQSPVFETGTLIHTFSVFLAFMLVTIGLLAIAMRRYYALMPPTFKQVIRDLNGGQS
;
A
#
# COMPACT_ATOMS: atom_id res chain seq x y z
N MET A 1 6.41 24.01 -7.19
CA MET A 1 7.57 23.38 -6.53
C MET A 1 7.36 23.18 -5.03
N LEU A 2 6.92 24.20 -4.29
CA LEU A 2 6.70 24.10 -2.84
C LEU A 2 5.69 22.99 -2.44
N ALA A 3 4.55 22.89 -3.13
CA ALA A 3 3.57 21.83 -2.89
C ALA A 3 4.14 20.41 -3.11
N PHE A 4 4.96 20.22 -4.14
CA PHE A 4 5.64 18.94 -4.40
C PHE A 4 6.57 18.55 -3.23
N LEU A 5 7.34 19.51 -2.72
CA LEU A 5 8.25 19.26 -1.59
C LEU A 5 7.49 18.94 -0.30
N ILE A 6 6.35 19.59 -0.05
CA ILE A 6 5.48 19.28 1.09
C ILE A 6 4.96 17.85 1.00
N ILE A 7 4.44 17.45 -0.16
CA ILE A 7 3.91 16.09 -0.36
C ILE A 7 5.03 15.06 -0.21
N LEU A 8 6.21 15.34 -0.77
CA LEU A 8 7.37 14.48 -0.62
C LEU A 8 7.78 14.33 0.86
N ALA A 9 7.84 15.44 1.61
CA ALA A 9 8.15 15.42 3.03
C ALA A 9 7.11 14.61 3.82
N ALA A 10 5.82 14.77 3.51
CA ALA A 10 4.74 13.99 4.12
C ALA A 10 4.87 12.49 3.82
N LEU A 11 5.20 12.11 2.58
CA LEU A 11 5.47 10.72 2.20
C LEU A 11 6.66 10.15 2.98
N VAL A 12 7.76 10.89 3.08
CA VAL A 12 8.94 10.45 3.85
C VAL A 12 8.58 10.28 5.33
N ALA A 13 7.86 11.23 5.92
CA ALA A 13 7.42 11.16 7.31
C ALA A 13 6.49 9.95 7.56
N TRP A 14 5.55 9.69 6.65
CA TRP A 14 4.67 8.52 6.74
C TRP A 14 5.45 7.21 6.61
N GLY A 15 6.38 7.12 5.66
CA GLY A 15 7.27 5.97 5.50
C GLY A 15 8.11 5.71 6.75
N GLY A 16 8.66 6.75 7.35
CA GLY A 16 9.39 6.68 8.62
C GLY A 16 8.51 6.21 9.78
N HIS A 17 7.30 6.76 9.90
CA HIS A 17 6.33 6.32 10.91
C HIS A 17 5.95 4.85 10.73
N LEU A 18 5.76 4.40 9.50
CA LEU A 18 5.44 3.01 9.21
C LEU A 18 6.62 2.07 9.55
N ALA A 19 7.85 2.46 9.22
CA ALA A 19 9.05 1.72 9.59
C ALA A 19 9.19 1.61 11.13
N TRP A 20 8.89 2.69 11.85
CA TRP A 20 8.84 2.69 13.31
C TRP A 20 7.79 1.71 13.85
N ARG A 21 6.59 1.69 13.25
CA ARG A 21 5.51 0.77 13.65
C ARG A 21 5.87 -0.69 13.41
N TRP A 22 6.53 -1.00 12.30
CA TRP A 22 7.08 -2.34 12.04
C TRP A 22 8.13 -2.74 13.06
N LYS A 23 9.04 -1.83 13.41
CA LYS A 23 10.03 -2.04 14.45
C LYS A 23 9.37 -2.30 15.81
N GLN A 24 8.41 -1.48 16.20
CA GLN A 24 7.67 -1.63 17.46
C GLN A 24 6.95 -2.98 17.55
N ALA A 25 6.28 -3.42 16.47
CA ALA A 25 5.63 -4.72 16.43
C ALA A 25 6.63 -5.87 16.60
N ARG A 26 7.83 -5.74 16.03
CA ARG A 26 8.90 -6.74 16.18
C ARG A 26 9.43 -6.76 17.60
N ASP A 27 9.71 -5.60 18.18
CA ASP A 27 10.29 -5.47 19.51
C ASP A 27 9.30 -5.93 20.59
N PHE A 28 7.99 -5.88 20.33
CA PHE A 28 6.95 -6.31 21.26
C PHE A 28 6.67 -7.84 21.22
N ALA A 29 7.05 -8.53 20.14
CA ALA A 29 6.77 -9.96 19.97
C ALA A 29 7.33 -10.86 21.10
N PRO A 30 8.57 -10.64 21.62
CA PRO A 30 9.12 -11.46 22.70
C PRO A 30 8.34 -11.32 24.01
N GLU A 31 7.87 -10.11 24.33
CA GLU A 31 7.05 -9.84 25.51
C GLU A 31 5.71 -10.58 25.43
N VAL A 32 5.07 -10.55 24.25
CA VAL A 32 3.82 -11.28 23.99
C VAL A 32 4.05 -12.79 24.12
N LEU A 33 5.15 -13.32 23.58
CA LEU A 33 5.49 -14.73 23.70
C LEU A 33 5.63 -15.16 25.17
N ALA A 34 6.38 -14.40 25.97
CA ALA A 34 6.60 -14.70 27.38
C ALA A 34 5.29 -14.77 28.17
N VAL A 35 4.40 -13.80 27.97
CA VAL A 35 3.09 -13.78 28.62
C VAL A 35 2.22 -14.97 28.20
N ARG A 36 2.25 -15.33 26.91
CA ARG A 36 1.43 -16.42 26.36
C ARG A 36 1.94 -17.82 26.71
N LYS A 37 3.25 -17.99 26.88
CA LYS A 37 3.84 -19.20 27.46
C LYS A 37 3.47 -19.34 28.93
N ALA A 38 3.60 -18.25 29.71
CA ALA A 38 3.20 -18.23 31.10
C ALA A 38 1.70 -18.52 31.33
N SER A 39 0.84 -18.16 30.37
CA SER A 39 -0.60 -18.49 30.41
C SER A 39 -0.92 -19.89 29.89
N GLY A 40 0.06 -20.66 29.41
CA GLY A 40 -0.12 -21.99 28.81
C GLY A 40 -0.86 -21.97 27.46
N GLU A 41 -0.98 -20.80 26.82
CA GLU A 41 -1.63 -20.68 25.51
C GLU A 41 -0.71 -21.03 24.34
N ILE A 42 0.61 -20.99 24.55
CA ILE A 42 1.62 -21.32 23.55
C ILE A 42 2.56 -22.38 24.15
N PRO A 43 2.88 -23.45 23.40
CA PRO A 43 3.83 -24.47 23.86
C PRO A 43 5.23 -23.90 24.16
N GLU A 44 5.92 -24.50 25.13
CA GLU A 44 7.25 -24.05 25.56
C GLU A 44 8.34 -24.26 24.51
N ASP A 45 8.14 -25.21 23.59
CA ASP A 45 9.06 -25.53 22.49
C ASP A 45 9.01 -24.53 21.33
N VAL A 46 7.99 -23.66 21.26
CA VAL A 46 7.92 -22.61 20.23
C VAL A 46 9.05 -21.61 20.42
N THR A 47 9.81 -21.39 19.34
CA THR A 47 10.95 -20.47 19.36
C THR A 47 10.51 -19.02 19.21
N GLU A 48 11.30 -18.09 19.76
CA GLU A 48 11.05 -16.65 19.63
C GLU A 48 11.05 -16.20 18.16
N VAL A 49 11.94 -16.77 17.34
CA VAL A 49 12.06 -16.44 15.92
C VAL A 49 10.79 -16.84 15.16
N GLU A 50 10.30 -18.06 15.39
CA GLU A 50 9.08 -18.58 14.78
C GLU A 50 7.85 -17.75 15.18
N PHE A 51 7.70 -17.48 16.48
CA PHE A 51 6.59 -16.66 16.96
C PHE A 51 6.64 -15.24 16.39
N THR A 52 7.83 -14.62 16.35
CA THR A 52 7.99 -13.24 15.85
C THR A 52 7.61 -13.12 14.39
N ASP A 53 7.98 -14.08 13.53
CA ASP A 53 7.59 -14.06 12.12
C ASP A 53 6.06 -14.13 11.95
N LEU A 54 5.43 -15.07 12.67
CA LEU A 54 3.96 -15.23 12.63
C LEU A 54 3.23 -14.02 13.22
N TYR A 55 3.73 -13.46 14.31
CA TYR A 55 3.20 -12.27 14.95
C TYR A 55 3.27 -11.04 14.04
N LEU A 56 4.42 -10.83 13.39
CA LEU A 56 4.58 -9.75 12.41
C LEU A 56 3.69 -9.95 11.19
N ARG A 57 3.44 -11.20 10.80
CA ARG A 57 2.53 -11.51 9.69
C ARG A 57 1.09 -11.13 10.04
N SER A 58 0.64 -11.36 11.27
CA SER A 58 -0.73 -11.11 11.73
C SER A 58 -0.99 -9.67 12.19
N GLU A 59 -0.10 -9.11 13.02
CA GLU A 59 -0.28 -7.81 13.70
C GLU A 59 0.51 -6.67 13.06
N GLY A 60 1.39 -6.97 12.10
CA GLY A 60 2.14 -5.95 11.37
C GLY A 60 1.20 -4.98 10.61
N PRO A 61 1.59 -3.71 10.43
CA PRO A 61 0.77 -2.68 9.75
C PRO A 61 0.74 -2.87 8.21
N ARG A 62 0.40 -4.08 7.74
CA ARG A 62 0.48 -4.50 6.33
C ARG A 62 -0.48 -3.70 5.46
N ALA A 63 -1.73 -3.52 5.88
CA ALA A 63 -2.69 -2.71 5.15
C ALA A 63 -2.15 -1.28 4.91
N ALA A 64 -1.66 -0.62 5.96
CA ALA A 64 -1.03 0.70 5.86
C ALA A 64 0.20 0.68 4.93
N THR A 65 0.96 -0.41 4.92
CA THR A 65 2.10 -0.59 4.01
C THR A 65 1.67 -0.68 2.54
N TYR A 66 0.57 -1.37 2.23
CA TYR A 66 0.00 -1.41 0.88
C TYR A 66 -0.48 -0.03 0.43
N PHE A 67 -1.19 0.71 1.30
CA PHE A 67 -1.61 2.09 0.98
C PHE A 67 -0.42 3.01 0.75
N PHE A 68 0.61 2.93 1.60
CA PHE A 68 1.82 3.71 1.46
C PHE A 68 2.54 3.41 0.13
N ALA A 69 2.70 2.13 -0.21
CA ALA A 69 3.30 1.73 -1.48
C ALA A 69 2.51 2.26 -2.68
N CYS A 70 1.18 2.21 -2.64
CA CYS A 70 0.34 2.81 -3.68
C CYS A 70 0.56 4.31 -3.81
N ALA A 71 0.62 5.03 -2.68
CA ALA A 71 0.85 6.47 -2.66
C ALA A 71 2.21 6.85 -3.27
N VAL A 72 3.28 6.11 -2.92
CA VAL A 72 4.62 6.30 -3.50
C VAL A 72 4.62 6.05 -5.00
N ILE A 73 3.98 4.96 -5.46
CA ILE A 73 3.89 4.63 -6.88
C ILE A 73 3.13 5.72 -7.64
N VAL A 74 1.96 6.13 -7.15
CA VAL A 74 1.13 7.18 -7.79
C VAL A 74 1.88 8.51 -7.84
N PHE A 75 2.56 8.89 -6.75
CA PHE A 75 3.35 10.12 -6.71
C PHE A 75 4.50 10.09 -7.72
N GLY A 76 5.24 8.99 -7.80
CA GLY A 76 6.33 8.81 -8.76
C GLY A 76 5.85 8.73 -10.22
N LEU A 77 4.68 8.14 -10.46
CA LEU A 77 4.10 8.00 -11.79
C LEU A 77 3.37 9.24 -12.29
N LEU A 78 3.10 10.24 -11.45
CA LEU A 78 2.33 11.43 -11.85
C LEU A 78 2.92 12.13 -13.09
N GLY A 79 4.23 12.37 -13.10
CA GLY A 79 4.91 13.01 -14.23
C GLY A 79 4.85 12.17 -15.51
N PRO A 80 5.33 10.91 -15.49
CA PRO A 80 5.23 10.00 -16.63
C PRO A 80 3.79 9.80 -17.13
N PHE A 81 2.82 9.73 -16.23
CA PHE A 81 1.41 9.58 -16.58
C PHE A 81 0.91 10.79 -17.38
N VAL A 82 1.13 12.01 -16.88
CA VAL A 82 0.69 13.23 -17.58
C VAL A 82 1.38 13.35 -18.94
N ALA A 83 2.67 13.04 -19.02
CA ALA A 83 3.40 13.03 -20.29
C ALA A 83 2.81 12.01 -21.28
N GLY A 84 2.58 10.76 -20.85
CA GLY A 84 1.99 9.72 -21.69
C GLY A 84 0.56 10.04 -22.12
N PHE A 85 -0.25 10.57 -21.20
CA PHE A 85 -1.61 11.01 -21.50
C PHE A 85 -1.61 12.12 -22.55
N ASN A 86 -0.75 13.13 -22.40
CA ASN A 86 -0.66 14.21 -23.38
C ASN A 86 -0.21 13.73 -24.77
N GLN A 87 0.67 12.74 -24.84
CA GLN A 87 1.04 12.13 -26.13
C GLN A 87 -0.13 11.42 -26.80
N LEU A 88 -0.90 10.64 -26.03
CA LEU A 88 -2.13 10.01 -26.53
C LEU A 88 -3.15 11.08 -26.95
N TRP A 89 -3.31 12.12 -26.15
CA TRP A 89 -4.23 13.21 -26.43
C TRP A 89 -3.89 13.96 -27.73
N LEU A 90 -2.61 14.27 -27.94
CA LEU A 90 -2.14 14.88 -29.18
C LEU A 90 -2.45 14.01 -30.41
N THR A 91 -2.40 12.68 -30.24
CA THR A 91 -2.79 11.75 -31.30
C THR A 91 -4.29 11.85 -31.60
N PHE A 92 -5.14 11.85 -30.57
CA PHE A 92 -6.59 12.07 -30.73
C PHE A 92 -6.90 13.43 -31.37
N TRP A 93 -6.23 14.50 -30.95
CA TRP A 93 -6.40 15.83 -31.50
C TRP A 93 -6.07 15.85 -33.00
N ARG A 94 -4.95 15.24 -33.42
CA ARG A 94 -4.58 15.12 -34.84
C ARG A 94 -5.61 14.32 -35.63
N LEU A 95 -6.09 13.20 -35.08
CA LEU A 95 -7.10 12.36 -35.72
C LEU A 95 -8.46 13.07 -35.85
N SER A 96 -8.78 14.00 -34.94
CA SER A 96 -9.99 14.82 -35.00
C SER A 96 -9.96 15.92 -36.07
N GLY A 97 -8.91 15.97 -36.90
CA GLY A 97 -8.69 17.07 -37.84
C GLY A 97 -8.24 18.36 -37.15
N GLN A 98 -7.55 18.24 -36.00
CA GLN A 98 -7.04 19.37 -35.21
C GLN A 98 -8.15 20.31 -34.73
N SER A 99 -9.32 19.77 -34.40
CA SER A 99 -10.42 20.58 -33.86
C SER A 99 -9.97 21.37 -32.62
N PRO A 100 -10.24 22.69 -32.55
CA PRO A 100 -9.87 23.53 -31.40
C PRO A 100 -10.49 23.04 -30.08
N VAL A 101 -11.59 22.30 -30.17
CA VAL A 101 -12.30 21.72 -29.02
C VAL A 101 -11.43 20.72 -28.25
N PHE A 102 -10.55 20.00 -28.94
CA PHE A 102 -9.64 19.01 -28.35
C PHE A 102 -8.21 19.50 -28.19
N GLU A 103 -7.96 20.80 -28.37
CA GLU A 103 -6.64 21.37 -28.16
C GLU A 103 -6.18 21.19 -26.70
N THR A 104 -4.87 21.09 -26.50
CA THR A 104 -4.29 20.93 -25.17
C THR A 104 -4.52 22.21 -24.35
N GLY A 105 -4.91 22.06 -23.09
CA GLY A 105 -5.24 23.20 -22.22
C GLY A 105 -6.70 23.65 -22.29
N THR A 106 -7.52 23.04 -23.15
CA THR A 106 -8.97 23.22 -23.10
C THR A 106 -9.57 22.57 -21.83
N LEU A 107 -10.81 22.93 -21.54
CA LEU A 107 -11.56 22.33 -20.42
C LEU A 107 -11.78 20.83 -20.63
N ILE A 108 -12.05 20.39 -21.86
CA ILE A 108 -12.24 18.97 -22.20
C ILE A 108 -10.95 18.18 -21.98
N HIS A 109 -9.81 18.73 -22.43
CA HIS A 109 -8.50 18.13 -22.19
C HIS A 109 -8.23 18.00 -20.68
N THR A 110 -8.35 19.10 -19.95
CA THR A 110 -8.09 19.14 -18.50
C THR A 110 -8.98 18.16 -17.74
N PHE A 111 -10.29 18.15 -18.02
CA PHE A 111 -11.24 17.24 -17.38
C PHE A 111 -10.93 15.78 -17.69
N SER A 112 -10.51 15.50 -18.93
CA SER A 112 -10.13 14.15 -19.36
C SER A 112 -8.85 13.65 -18.69
N VAL A 113 -7.85 14.53 -18.47
CA VAL A 113 -6.65 14.21 -17.68
C VAL A 113 -7.05 13.80 -16.27
N PHE A 114 -7.93 14.57 -15.62
CA PHE A 114 -8.41 14.27 -14.27
C PHE A 114 -9.15 12.93 -14.20
N LEU A 115 -10.09 12.68 -15.11
CA LEU A 115 -10.83 11.42 -15.16
C LEU A 115 -9.89 10.22 -15.40
N ALA A 116 -8.97 10.33 -16.34
CA ALA A 116 -8.02 9.27 -16.63
C ALA A 116 -7.11 8.98 -15.44
N PHE A 117 -6.60 10.02 -14.78
CA PHE A 117 -5.75 9.87 -13.60
C PHE A 117 -6.52 9.24 -12.43
N MET A 118 -7.78 9.67 -12.22
CA MET A 118 -8.65 9.10 -11.19
C MET A 118 -8.90 7.62 -11.45
N LEU A 119 -9.24 7.22 -12.69
CA LEU A 119 -9.46 5.82 -13.05
C LEU A 119 -8.21 4.96 -12.83
N VAL A 120 -7.03 5.46 -13.22
CA VAL A 120 -5.76 4.75 -12.97
C VAL A 120 -5.48 4.61 -11.49
N THR A 121 -5.71 5.66 -10.71
CA THR A 121 -5.46 5.64 -9.26
C THR A 121 -6.42 4.68 -8.54
N ILE A 122 -7.71 4.72 -8.89
CA ILE A 122 -8.72 3.78 -8.36
C ILE A 122 -8.38 2.34 -8.78
N GLY A 123 -7.99 2.12 -10.04
CA GLY A 123 -7.59 0.80 -10.53
C GLY A 123 -6.37 0.24 -9.80
N LEU A 124 -5.34 1.06 -9.58
CA LEU A 124 -4.15 0.67 -8.82
C LEU A 124 -4.50 0.31 -7.38
N LEU A 125 -5.36 1.11 -6.73
CA LEU A 125 -5.82 0.84 -5.38
C LEU A 125 -6.65 -0.45 -5.32
N ALA A 126 -7.55 -0.67 -6.29
CA ALA A 126 -8.35 -1.89 -6.38
C ALA A 126 -7.48 -3.14 -6.55
N ILE A 127 -6.43 -3.07 -7.38
CA ILE A 127 -5.47 -4.17 -7.55
C ILE A 127 -4.70 -4.44 -6.26
N ALA A 128 -4.21 -3.38 -5.60
CA ALA A 128 -3.48 -3.51 -4.34
C ALA A 128 -4.37 -4.11 -3.24
N MET A 129 -5.61 -3.65 -3.11
CA MET A 129 -6.56 -4.17 -2.12
C MET A 129 -6.98 -5.60 -2.44
N ARG A 130 -7.21 -5.94 -3.71
CA ARG A 130 -7.49 -7.32 -4.12
C ARG A 130 -6.33 -8.24 -3.75
N ARG A 131 -5.09 -7.81 -3.98
CA ARG A 131 -3.90 -8.60 -3.61
C ARG A 131 -3.75 -8.71 -2.09
N TYR A 132 -4.03 -7.65 -1.35
CA TYR A 132 -4.04 -7.66 0.11
C TYR A 132 -5.06 -8.66 0.66
N TYR A 133 -6.31 -8.62 0.20
CA TYR A 133 -7.36 -9.54 0.66
C TYR A 133 -7.15 -10.98 0.19
N ALA A 134 -6.58 -11.20 -1.00
CA ALA A 134 -6.22 -12.55 -1.45
C ALA A 134 -5.08 -13.16 -0.62
N LEU A 135 -4.22 -12.32 -0.04
CA LEU A 135 -3.11 -12.72 0.83
C LEU A 135 -3.36 -12.34 2.29
N MET A 136 -4.65 -12.27 2.69
CA MET A 136 -5.03 -11.77 4.00
C MET A 136 -4.29 -12.57 5.06
N PRO A 137 -3.51 -11.89 5.95
CA PRO A 137 -2.74 -12.60 6.94
C PRO A 137 -3.67 -13.35 7.90
N PRO A 138 -3.20 -14.50 8.43
CA PRO A 138 -3.94 -15.19 9.47
C PRO A 138 -4.14 -14.24 10.65
N THR A 139 -5.30 -14.33 11.29
CA THR A 139 -5.55 -13.62 12.54
C THR A 139 -4.64 -14.17 13.63
N PHE A 140 -4.30 -13.36 14.62
CA PHE A 140 -3.47 -13.81 15.74
C PHE A 140 -4.06 -15.03 16.48
N LYS A 141 -5.39 -15.14 16.54
CA LYS A 141 -6.07 -16.33 17.07
C LYS A 141 -5.80 -17.60 16.24
N GLN A 142 -5.78 -17.48 14.91
CA GLN A 142 -5.42 -18.59 14.03
C GLN A 142 -3.95 -18.97 14.22
N VAL A 143 -3.05 -17.99 14.32
CA VAL A 143 -1.62 -18.24 14.62
C VAL A 143 -1.46 -19.04 15.92
N ILE A 144 -2.10 -18.63 17.01
CA ILE A 144 -2.05 -19.36 18.29
C ILE A 144 -2.62 -20.78 18.13
N ARG A 145 -3.73 -20.95 17.41
CA ARG A 145 -4.33 -22.27 17.19
C ARG A 145 -3.41 -23.19 16.38
N ASP A 146 -2.78 -22.66 15.33
CA ASP A 146 -1.89 -23.42 14.46
C ASP A 146 -0.62 -23.85 15.24
N LEU A 147 -0.09 -22.97 16.10
CA LEU A 147 1.01 -23.29 17.02
C LEU A 147 0.65 -24.37 18.05
N ASN A 148 -0.63 -24.53 18.38
CA ASN A 148 -1.12 -25.57 19.29
C ASN A 148 -1.46 -26.90 18.59
N GLY A 149 -1.02 -27.08 17.33
CA GLY A 149 -1.29 -28.30 16.56
C GLY A 149 -2.71 -28.38 15.98
N GLY A 150 -3.48 -27.30 16.06
CA GLY A 150 -4.76 -27.19 15.36
C GLY A 150 -4.52 -27.01 13.87
N GLN A 151 -4.41 -28.11 13.13
CA GLN A 151 -4.35 -28.07 11.66
C GLN A 151 -5.62 -27.41 11.10
N SER A 152 -5.43 -26.49 10.16
CA SER A 152 -6.49 -25.81 9.41
C SER A 152 -7.33 -26.75 8.59
#